data_AF-A0A7C5X8Z2-F1
#
_entry.id   AF-A0A7C5X8Z2-F1
#
_cell.length_a   1.000
_cell.length_b   1.000
_cell.length_c   1.000
_cell.angle_alpha   90.00
_cell.angle_beta   90.00
_cell.angle_gamma   90.00
#
_symmetry.space_group_name_H-M   'P 1'
#
loop_
_entity.id
_entity.type
_entity.pdbx_description
1 polymer ?
#
loop_
_entity_poly.entity_id
_entity_poly.type
_entity_poly.pdbx_seq_one_letter_code
_entity_poly.pdbx_strand_id
1 'polypeptide(L)'
;MSMFRMDDGVVLKDLKIDIVRQGLKELREEYRKCREGGRMPEICYALLIGRLMDMFGSLLPYVIHDVEYRFYILKGSEGKLLVYDADTDIYIIITLPEAVKRLLNTATEMWGEATT
;
A
#
# COMPACT_ATOMS: atom_id res chain seq x y z
N MET A 1 -20.00 -0.28 5.42
CA MET A 1 -18.85 -0.65 4.57
C MET A 1 -18.19 0.63 4.11
N SER A 2 -16.89 0.77 4.31
CA SER A 2 -16.17 1.99 3.90
C SER A 2 -15.70 1.87 2.45
N MET A 3 -15.83 2.95 1.68
CA MET A 3 -15.43 3.01 0.28
C MET A 3 -14.19 3.90 0.13
N PHE A 4 -13.31 3.53 -0.79
CA PHE A 4 -12.17 4.35 -1.19
C PHE A 4 -12.26 4.62 -2.69
N ARG A 5 -12.31 5.90 -3.05
CA ARG A 5 -12.44 6.32 -4.44
C ARG A 5 -11.06 6.54 -5.04
N MET A 6 -10.77 5.83 -6.13
CA MET A 6 -9.55 6.00 -6.91
C MET A 6 -9.88 6.52 -8.31
N ASP A 7 -8.87 7.07 -8.97
CA ASP A 7 -8.96 7.63 -10.31
C ASP A 7 -7.82 7.06 -11.15
N ASP A 8 -8.15 6.36 -12.24
CA ASP A 8 -7.13 5.86 -13.18
C ASP A 8 -6.72 6.91 -14.23
N GLY A 9 -7.30 8.11 -14.20
CA GLY A 9 -7.14 9.18 -15.19
C GLY A 9 -8.20 9.16 -16.29
N VAL A 10 -9.10 8.17 -16.28
CA VAL A 10 -10.23 8.06 -17.22
C VAL A 10 -11.55 8.03 -16.46
N VAL A 11 -11.65 7.19 -15.42
CA VAL A 11 -12.86 7.00 -14.63
C VAL A 11 -12.57 6.90 -13.14
N LEU A 12 -13.50 7.44 -12.34
CA LEU A 12 -13.52 7.22 -10.90
C LEU A 12 -14.05 5.82 -10.58
N LYS A 13 -13.34 5.11 -9.70
CA LYS A 13 -13.69 3.76 -9.24
C LYS A 13 -13.80 3.73 -7.74
N ASP A 14 -14.94 3.25 -7.24
CA ASP A 14 -15.18 3.07 -5.81
C ASP A 14 -14.80 1.65 -5.39
N LEU A 15 -13.76 1.54 -4.57
CA LEU A 15 -13.28 0.28 -4.02
C LEU A 15 -13.84 0.06 -2.61
N LYS A 16 -14.30 -1.14 -2.31
CA LYS A 16 -14.64 -1.53 -0.93
C LYS A 16 -13.36 -1.76 -0.16
N ILE A 17 -13.10 -0.96 0.87
CA ILE A 17 -11.85 -1.02 1.63
C ILE A 17 -11.64 -2.41 2.22
N ASP A 18 -12.70 -3.02 2.74
CA ASP A 18 -12.65 -4.33 3.37
C ASP A 18 -12.14 -5.41 2.41
N ILE A 19 -12.53 -5.34 1.13
CA ILE A 19 -12.11 -6.28 0.08
C ILE A 19 -10.66 -6.03 -0.32
N VAL A 20 -10.30 -4.75 -0.52
CA VAL A 20 -8.93 -4.35 -0.86
C VAL A 20 -7.97 -4.79 0.24
N ARG A 21 -8.28 -4.47 1.49
CA ARG A 21 -7.50 -4.84 2.68
C ARG A 21 -7.25 -6.33 2.75
N GLN A 22 -8.31 -7.14 2.55
CA GLN A 22 -8.22 -8.59 2.56
C GLN A 22 -7.31 -9.10 1.43
N GLY A 23 -7.48 -8.63 0.20
CA GLY A 23 -6.65 -9.06 -0.93
C GLY A 23 -5.17 -8.68 -0.76
N LEU A 24 -4.87 -7.48 -0.25
CA LEU A 24 -3.50 -7.05 0.03
C LEU A 24 -2.86 -7.86 1.18
N LYS A 25 -3.64 -8.20 2.21
CA LYS A 25 -3.19 -9.08 3.29
C LYS A 25 -2.82 -10.48 2.79
N GLU A 26 -3.64 -11.03 1.90
CA GLU A 26 -3.38 -12.34 1.28
C GLU A 26 -2.12 -12.31 0.40
N LEU A 27 -1.90 -11.23 -0.35
CA LEU A 27 -0.65 -11.04 -1.12
C LEU A 27 0.59 -11.05 -0.22
N ARG A 28 0.55 -10.34 0.92
CA ARG A 28 1.64 -10.35 1.90
C ARG A 28 1.91 -11.75 2.44
N GLU A 29 0.86 -12.47 2.81
CA GLU A 29 0.96 -13.85 3.30
C GLU A 29 1.57 -14.81 2.26
N GLU A 30 1.18 -14.66 1.00
CA GLU A 30 1.73 -15.46 -0.10
C GLU A 30 3.19 -15.10 -0.40
N TYR A 31 3.56 -13.82 -0.34
CA TYR A 31 4.94 -13.39 -0.45
C TYR A 31 5.80 -14.01 0.65
N ARG A 32 5.35 -13.92 1.90
CA ARG A 32 6.05 -14.49 3.06
C ARG A 32 6.27 -15.99 2.89
N LYS A 33 5.22 -16.74 2.55
CA LYS A 33 5.32 -18.20 2.29
C LYS A 33 6.29 -18.53 1.15
N CYS A 34 6.30 -17.72 0.09
CA CYS A 34 7.23 -17.90 -1.02
C CYS A 34 8.69 -17.72 -0.57
N ARG A 35 8.97 -16.70 0.24
CA ARG A 35 10.30 -16.40 0.78
C ARG A 35 10.76 -17.45 1.79
N GLU A 36 9.87 -17.85 2.71
CA GLU A 36 10.12 -18.94 3.68
C GLU A 36 10.40 -20.28 2.98
N GLY A 37 9.79 -20.51 1.82
CA GLY A 37 10.07 -21.65 0.95
C GLY A 37 11.43 -21.60 0.23
N GLY A 38 12.27 -20.59 0.51
CA GLY A 38 13.64 -20.47 0.00
C GLY A 38 13.77 -19.87 -1.41
N ARG A 39 12.68 -19.33 -1.98
CA ARG A 39 12.73 -18.71 -3.31
C ARG A 39 13.33 -17.31 -3.27
N MET A 40 14.00 -16.93 -4.35
CA MET A 40 14.54 -15.58 -4.50
C MET A 40 13.43 -14.52 -4.54
N PRO A 41 13.68 -13.28 -4.04
CA PRO A 41 12.67 -12.22 -3.97
C PRO A 41 12.00 -11.93 -5.32
N GLU A 42 12.76 -11.93 -6.40
CA GLU A 42 12.31 -11.61 -7.76
C GLU A 42 11.30 -12.62 -8.27
N ILE A 43 11.49 -13.91 -7.92
CA ILE A 43 10.55 -14.98 -8.25
C ILE A 43 9.24 -14.77 -7.48
N CYS A 44 9.33 -14.47 -6.18
CA CYS A 44 8.14 -14.22 -5.36
C CYS A 44 7.37 -12.98 -5.85
N TYR A 45 8.08 -11.92 -6.24
CA TYR A 45 7.49 -10.73 -6.85
C TYR A 45 6.78 -11.05 -8.16
N ALA A 46 7.44 -11.77 -9.08
CA ALA A 46 6.89 -12.10 -10.39
C ALA A 46 5.61 -12.95 -10.30
N LEU A 47 5.47 -13.77 -9.26
CA LEU A 47 4.25 -14.56 -9.02
C LEU A 47 3.08 -13.70 -8.56
N LEU A 48 3.34 -12.65 -7.77
CA LEU A 48 2.30 -11.86 -7.11
C LEU A 48 1.86 -10.65 -7.93
N ILE A 49 2.70 -10.15 -8.83
CA ILE A 49 2.33 -9.01 -9.67
C ILE A 49 1.10 -9.29 -10.53
N GLY A 50 0.89 -10.53 -10.98
CA GLY A 50 -0.29 -10.94 -11.72
C GLY A 50 -1.58 -10.75 -10.92
N ARG A 51 -1.56 -11.08 -9.62
CA ARG A 51 -2.71 -10.83 -8.73
C ARG A 51 -2.98 -9.36 -8.50
N LEU A 52 -1.94 -8.54 -8.36
CA LEU A 52 -2.11 -7.09 -8.30
C LEU A 52 -2.75 -6.53 -9.59
N MET A 53 -2.34 -7.05 -10.75
CA MET A 53 -2.97 -6.73 -12.03
C MET A 53 -4.45 -7.14 -12.06
N ASP A 54 -4.80 -8.32 -11.56
CA ASP A 54 -6.19 -8.79 -11.50
C ASP A 54 -7.04 -7.94 -10.54
N MET A 55 -6.48 -7.55 -9.39
CA MET A 55 -7.17 -6.76 -8.38
C MET A 55 -7.43 -5.32 -8.81
N PHE A 56 -6.44 -4.68 -9.42
CA PHE A 56 -6.48 -3.23 -9.67
C PHE A 56 -6.63 -2.86 -11.15
N GLY A 57 -6.22 -3.73 -12.07
CA GLY A 57 -6.26 -3.45 -13.51
C GLY A 57 -5.61 -2.11 -13.84
N SER A 58 -6.38 -1.20 -14.45
CA SER A 58 -5.93 0.16 -14.77
C SER A 58 -5.55 1.03 -13.57
N LEU A 59 -5.97 0.66 -12.35
CA LEU A 59 -5.60 1.38 -11.12
C LEU A 59 -4.20 1.00 -10.62
N LEU A 60 -3.58 -0.06 -11.13
CA LEU A 60 -2.30 -0.56 -10.62
C LEU A 60 -1.18 0.49 -10.55
N PRO A 61 -1.02 1.42 -11.53
CA PRO A 61 -0.01 2.49 -11.44
C PRO A 61 -0.17 3.42 -10.22
N TYR A 62 -1.33 3.39 -9.58
CA TYR A 62 -1.69 4.19 -8.41
C TYR A 62 -1.63 3.40 -7.10
N VAL A 63 -1.12 2.16 -7.15
CA VAL A 63 -0.85 1.30 -5.99
C VAL A 63 0.66 1.23 -5.79
N ILE A 64 1.15 1.92 -4.78
CA ILE A 64 2.56 1.89 -4.37
C ILE A 64 2.69 0.85 -3.28
N HIS A 65 3.76 0.07 -3.32
CA HIS A 65 4.08 -0.88 -2.26
C HIS A 65 5.59 -0.99 -2.06
N ASP A 66 6.01 -1.46 -0.89
CA ASP A 66 7.40 -1.78 -0.63
C ASP A 66 7.80 -3.14 -1.23
N VAL A 67 9.10 -3.44 -1.20
CA VAL A 67 9.67 -4.65 -1.82
C VAL A 67 9.18 -5.95 -1.16
N GLU A 68 8.73 -5.88 0.09
CA GLU A 68 8.24 -7.03 0.83
C GLU A 68 6.70 -7.16 0.82
N TYR A 69 6.00 -6.29 0.09
CA TYR A 69 4.54 -6.25 0.06
C TYR A 69 3.90 -6.10 1.45
N ARG A 70 4.60 -5.44 2.38
CA ARG A 70 4.08 -5.16 3.73
C ARG A 70 3.28 -3.87 3.73
N PHE A 71 3.85 -2.80 3.21
CA PHE A 71 3.26 -1.48 3.22
C PHE A 71 2.70 -1.14 1.85
N TYR A 72 1.48 -0.63 1.83
CA TYR A 72 0.80 -0.20 0.62
C TYR A 72 0.32 1.25 0.75
N ILE A 73 0.39 2.00 -0.35
CA ILE A 73 -0.22 3.31 -0.50
C ILE A 73 -1.06 3.28 -1.78
N LEU A 74 -2.38 3.43 -1.64
CA LEU A 74 -3.29 3.57 -2.76
C LEU A 74 -3.61 5.06 -2.92
N LYS A 75 -3.31 5.61 -4.10
CA LYS A 75 -3.64 6.99 -4.43
C LYS A 75 -5.11 7.09 -4.85
N GLY A 76 -5.89 7.79 -4.05
CA GLY A 76 -7.29 8.09 -4.29
C GLY A 76 -7.51 9.39 -5.06
N SER A 77 -8.78 9.68 -5.33
CA SER A 77 -9.19 10.98 -5.86
C SER A 77 -9.00 12.10 -4.81
N GLU A 78 -8.97 13.36 -5.28
CA GLU A 78 -8.90 14.54 -4.40
C GLU A 78 -7.66 14.58 -3.48
N GLY A 79 -6.57 13.93 -3.89
CA GLY A 79 -5.33 13.90 -3.11
C GLY A 79 -5.41 13.06 -1.82
N LYS A 80 -6.40 12.18 -1.70
CA LYS A 80 -6.48 11.21 -0.60
C LYS A 80 -5.54 10.03 -0.85
N LEU A 81 -4.97 9.50 0.21
CA LEU A 81 -4.10 8.33 0.24
C LEU A 81 -4.68 7.35 1.24
N LEU A 82 -4.88 6.10 0.82
CA LEU A 82 -5.09 5.00 1.76
C LEU A 82 -3.72 4.38 2.01
N VAL A 83 -3.25 4.47 3.25
CA VAL A 83 -1.98 3.89 3.70
C VAL A 83 -2.31 2.65 4.53
N TYR A 84 -1.66 1.53 4.24
CA TYR A 84 -1.99 0.23 4.82
C TYR A 84 -0.73 -0.55 5.19
N ASP A 85 -0.72 -1.14 6.39
CA ASP A 85 0.26 -2.14 6.84
C ASP A 85 -0.41 -3.51 6.86
N ALA A 86 0.01 -4.39 5.96
CA ALA A 86 -0.55 -5.73 5.78
C ALA A 86 -0.17 -6.70 6.91
N ASP A 87 0.93 -6.45 7.64
CA ASP A 87 1.34 -7.30 8.76
C ASP A 87 0.48 -7.02 10.00
N THR A 88 0.16 -5.74 10.26
CA THR A 88 -0.64 -5.33 11.42
C THR A 88 -2.12 -5.18 11.11
N ASP A 89 -2.51 -5.24 9.83
CA ASP A 89 -3.88 -5.09 9.34
C ASP A 89 -4.50 -3.72 9.70
N ILE A 90 -3.66 -2.68 9.74
CA ILE A 90 -4.03 -1.31 10.08
C ILE A 90 -3.98 -0.44 8.82
N TYR A 91 -5.04 0.34 8.59
CA TYR A 91 -5.05 1.36 7.54
C TYR A 91 -5.50 2.72 8.07
N ILE A 92 -5.05 3.77 7.38
CA ILE A 92 -5.54 5.15 7.55
C ILE A 92 -5.83 5.75 6.18
N ILE A 93 -6.79 6.68 6.15
CA ILE A 93 -7.02 7.53 4.98
C ILE A 93 -6.60 8.93 5.37
N ILE A 94 -5.62 9.48 4.64
CA ILE A 94 -5.06 10.80 4.90
C ILE A 94 -4.95 11.58 3.60
N THR A 95 -4.78 12.89 3.69
CA THR A 95 -4.48 13.70 2.50
C THR A 95 -2.98 13.72 2.23
N LEU A 96 -2.57 13.94 0.99
CA LEU A 96 -1.15 14.08 0.62
C LEU A 96 -0.43 15.17 1.46
N PRO A 97 -0.98 16.38 1.67
CA PRO A 97 -0.33 17.38 2.53
C PRO A 97 -0.16 16.92 3.98
N GLU A 98 -1.13 16.18 4.51
CA GLU A 98 -1.05 15.62 5.86
C GLU A 98 0.02 14.52 5.95
N ALA A 99 0.09 13.64 4.95
CA ALA A 99 1.12 12.60 4.85
C ALA A 99 2.53 13.23 4.86
N VAL A 100 2.75 14.25 4.03
CA VAL A 100 4.02 14.97 3.96
C VAL A 100 4.37 15.62 5.30
N LYS A 101 3.42 16.31 5.94
CA LYS A 101 3.64 16.91 7.27
C LYS A 101 4.05 15.88 8.32
N ARG A 102 3.37 14.73 8.37
CA ARG A 102 3.70 13.65 9.30
C ARG A 102 5.12 13.15 9.07
N LEU A 103 5.49 12.87 7.82
CA LEU A 103 6.83 12.40 7.48
C LEU A 103 7.94 13.40 7.84
N LEU A 104 7.74 14.69 7.55
CA LEU A 104 8.73 15.73 7.85
C LEU A 104 8.87 16.00 9.36
N ASN A 105 7.78 15.92 10.11
CA ASN A 105 7.82 16.07 11.57
C ASN A 105 8.55 14.89 12.23
N THR A 106 8.23 13.66 11.84
CA THR A 106 8.93 12.47 12.34
C THR A 106 10.42 12.51 12.00
N ALA A 107 10.79 12.94 10.79
CA ALA A 107 12.20 13.13 10.46
C ALA A 107 12.85 14.12 11.44
N THR A 108 12.25 15.29 11.65
CA THR A 108 12.79 16.33 12.54
C THR A 108 13.02 15.83 13.97
N GLU A 109 12.09 15.03 14.51
CA GLU A 109 12.23 14.39 15.84
C GLU A 109 13.43 13.43 15.88
N MET A 110 13.58 12.57 14.86
CA MET A 110 14.70 11.62 14.77
C MET A 110 16.08 12.28 14.65
N TRP A 111 16.16 13.47 14.02
CA TRP A 111 17.42 14.23 13.92
C TRP A 111 17.69 15.13 15.13
N GLY A 112 16.65 15.50 15.90
CA GLY A 112 16.79 16.28 17.14
C GLY A 112 17.39 15.48 18.29
N GLU A 113 17.07 14.19 18.40
CA GLU A 113 17.61 13.30 19.45
C GLU A 113 19.08 12.92 19.26
N ALA A 114 19.64 13.10 18.06
CA ALA A 114 21.05 12.74 17.78
C ALA A 114 22.07 13.83 18.18
N THR A 115 21.63 14.93 18.82
CA THR A 115 22.49 16.10 19.13
C THR A 115 22.56 16.49 20.62
N THR A 116 22.09 15.64 21.52
CA THR A 116 22.24 15.79 22.99
C THR A 116 22.89 14.56 23.59
#